data_AF-A0A257Q221-F1
#
_entry.id   AF-A0A257Q221-F1
#
_cell.length_a   1.000
_cell.length_b   1.000
_cell.length_c   1.000
_cell.angle_alpha   90.00
_cell.angle_beta   90.00
_cell.angle_gamma   90.00
#
_symmetry.space_group_name_H-M   'P 1'
#
loop_
_entity.id
_entity.type
_entity.pdbx_description
1 polymer ?
#
loop_
_entity_poly.entity_id
_entity_poly.type
_entity_poly.pdbx_seq_one_letter_code
_entity_poly.pdbx_strand_id
1 'polypeptide(L)'
;MAQSADITAHRPVNSARRVLFASLIGTTIEFFDFYIYATAAALVFPRLFFPESDAATATLQSLATFALAFFARPLGAALFGHFGDRVGRKATLVAALLTMGLSTVAIGLLPTYVSIGIAAPILLAIFRFGQGLGLGGEWGGAILLATENAPPGKRAWYGMFPQLG
;
A
#
# COMPACT_ATOMS: atom_id res chain seq x y z
N MET A 1 23.43 -30.31 -42.03
CA MET A 1 22.87 -30.59 -40.70
C MET A 1 22.95 -29.31 -39.88
N ALA A 2 21.88 -28.50 -39.86
CA ALA A 2 21.80 -27.32 -39.01
C ALA A 2 21.02 -27.70 -37.74
N GLN A 3 21.68 -27.60 -36.58
CA GLN A 3 21.10 -27.89 -35.27
C GLN A 3 20.04 -26.83 -34.93
N SER A 4 18.80 -27.28 -34.76
CA SER A 4 17.72 -26.48 -34.19
C SER A 4 18.01 -26.24 -32.71
N ALA A 5 18.32 -24.98 -32.35
CA ALA A 5 18.48 -24.57 -30.97
C ALA A 5 17.12 -24.66 -30.25
N ASP A 6 17.01 -25.61 -29.33
CA ASP A 6 15.88 -25.77 -28.42
C ASP A 6 15.88 -24.61 -27.41
N ILE A 7 15.07 -23.58 -27.68
CA ILE A 7 14.83 -22.50 -26.73
C ILE A 7 13.97 -23.09 -25.62
N THR A 8 14.61 -23.52 -24.54
CA THR A 8 13.95 -23.93 -23.30
C THR A 8 13.12 -22.76 -22.78
N ALA A 9 11.82 -22.77 -23.11
CA ALA A 9 10.86 -21.78 -22.65
C ALA A 9 10.81 -21.82 -21.11
N HIS A 10 11.42 -20.82 -20.48
CA HIS A 10 11.38 -20.64 -19.04
C HIS A 10 9.92 -20.41 -18.64
N ARG A 11 9.21 -21.47 -18.21
CA ARG A 11 7.84 -21.35 -17.71
C ARG A 11 7.88 -20.43 -16.49
N PRO A 12 7.17 -19.29 -16.49
CA PRO A 12 7.14 -18.42 -15.33
C PRO A 12 6.59 -19.21 -14.14
N VAL A 13 7.30 -19.16 -13.01
CA VAL A 13 7.03 -19.94 -11.80
C VAL A 13 5.64 -19.64 -11.20
N ASN A 14 5.00 -18.54 -11.63
CA ASN A 14 3.59 -18.26 -11.38
C ASN A 14 2.85 -17.96 -12.69
N SER A 15 1.66 -18.55 -12.84
CA SER A 15 0.72 -18.22 -13.92
C SER A 15 0.40 -16.72 -13.93
N ALA A 16 0.49 -16.07 -15.08
CA ALA A 16 0.16 -14.65 -15.25
C ALA A 16 -1.25 -14.31 -14.72
N ARG A 17 -2.21 -15.25 -14.86
CA ARG A 17 -3.57 -15.10 -14.35
C ARG A 17 -3.62 -15.06 -12.81
N ARG A 18 -2.75 -15.82 -12.14
CA ARG A 18 -2.63 -15.83 -10.68
C ARG A 18 -2.03 -14.53 -10.16
N VAL A 19 -1.03 -13.99 -10.87
CA VAL A 19 -0.40 -12.69 -10.54
C VAL A 19 -1.42 -11.57 -10.69
N LEU A 20 -2.14 -11.52 -11.81
CA LEU A 20 -3.18 -10.52 -12.05
C LEU A 20 -4.29 -10.54 -11.00
N PHE A 21 -4.79 -11.72 -10.64
CA PHE A 21 -5.84 -11.85 -9.63
C PHE A 21 -5.37 -11.45 -8.24
N ALA A 22 -4.13 -11.80 -7.87
CA ALA A 22 -3.54 -11.39 -6.60
C ALA A 22 -3.34 -9.87 -6.53
N SER A 23 -2.89 -9.24 -7.62
CA SER A 23 -2.77 -7.78 -7.71
C SER A 23 -4.13 -7.09 -7.56
N LEU A 24 -5.15 -7.57 -8.25
CA LEU A 24 -6.50 -6.99 -8.17
C LEU A 24 -7.06 -7.04 -6.74
N ILE A 25 -6.93 -8.19 -6.06
CA ILE A 25 -7.34 -8.30 -4.65
C ILE A 25 -6.55 -7.33 -3.75
N GLY A 26 -5.23 -7.24 -3.97
CA GLY A 26 -4.37 -6.33 -3.21
C GLY A 26 -4.84 -4.88 -3.31
N THR A 27 -5.05 -4.40 -4.54
CA THR A 27 -5.51 -3.04 -4.80
C THR A 27 -6.92 -2.78 -4.27
N THR A 28 -7.85 -3.74 -4.36
CA THR A 28 -9.18 -3.59 -3.75
C THR A 28 -9.11 -3.47 -2.23
N ILE A 29 -8.29 -4.28 -1.55
CA ILE A 29 -8.08 -4.18 -0.10
C ILE A 29 -7.48 -2.81 0.26
N GLU A 30 -6.57 -2.30 -0.57
CA GLU A 30 -5.95 -1.00 -0.40
C GLU A 30 -6.97 0.15 -0.48
N PHE A 31 -7.80 0.19 -1.52
CA PHE A 31 -8.85 1.20 -1.64
C PHE A 31 -9.86 1.07 -0.51
N PHE A 32 -10.23 -0.15 -0.13
CA PHE A 32 -11.13 -0.39 0.99
C PHE A 32 -10.58 0.18 2.31
N ASP A 33 -9.32 -0.12 2.65
CA ASP A 33 -8.65 0.42 3.84
C ASP A 33 -8.59 1.94 3.79
N PHE A 34 -8.24 2.50 2.63
CA PHE A 34 -8.16 3.94 2.43
C PHE A 34 -9.50 4.64 2.66
N TYR A 35 -10.60 4.08 2.13
CA TYR A 35 -11.96 4.60 2.32
C TYR A 35 -12.46 4.47 3.75
N ILE A 36 -12.21 3.32 4.40
CA ILE A 36 -12.58 3.15 5.81
C ILE A 36 -11.81 4.12 6.68
N TYR A 37 -10.51 4.29 6.47
CA TYR A 37 -9.74 5.28 7.21
C TYR A 37 -10.28 6.69 6.98
N ALA A 38 -10.55 7.09 5.73
CA ALA A 38 -11.11 8.41 5.42
C ALA A 38 -12.45 8.65 6.14
N THR A 39 -13.32 7.63 6.14
CA THR A 39 -14.61 7.67 6.83
C THR A 39 -14.43 7.78 8.34
N ALA A 40 -13.53 6.98 8.92
CA ALA A 40 -13.20 7.05 10.34
C ALA A 40 -12.57 8.39 10.71
N ALA A 41 -11.71 8.95 9.87
CA ALA A 41 -11.11 10.27 10.06
C ALA A 41 -12.15 11.39 10.06
N ALA A 42 -13.21 11.26 9.26
CA ALA A 42 -14.30 12.24 9.24
C ALA A 42 -15.28 12.07 10.42
N LEU A 43 -15.57 10.84 10.84
CA LEU A 43 -16.72 10.56 11.73
C LEU A 43 -16.35 10.11 13.15
N VAL A 44 -15.18 9.48 13.32
CA VAL A 44 -14.84 8.72 14.53
C VAL A 44 -13.59 9.29 15.22
N PHE A 45 -12.48 9.44 14.50
CA PHE A 45 -11.20 9.85 15.06
C PHE A 45 -11.19 11.23 15.74
N PRO A 46 -11.93 12.26 15.29
CA PRO A 46 -11.96 13.54 15.99
C PRO A 46 -12.35 13.38 17.46
N ARG A 47 -13.29 12.46 17.76
CA ARG A 47 -13.75 12.20 19.13
C ARG A 47 -12.86 11.25 19.91
N LEU A 48 -12.22 10.28 19.25
CA LEU A 48 -11.42 9.25 19.92
C LEU A 48 -9.97 9.66 20.19
N PHE A 49 -9.38 10.45 19.30
CA PHE A 49 -7.95 10.77 19.30
C PHE A 49 -7.66 12.25 19.55
N PHE A 50 -8.63 13.14 19.35
CA PHE A 50 -8.48 14.59 19.49
C PHE A 50 -9.54 15.26 20.40
N PRO A 51 -9.94 14.66 21.54
CA PRO A 51 -11.08 15.14 22.33
C PRO A 51 -10.85 16.49 23.04
N GLU A 52 -9.60 16.94 23.19
CA GLU A 52 -9.28 18.22 23.84
C GLU A 52 -9.43 19.45 22.91
N SER A 53 -9.56 19.23 21.61
CA SER A 53 -9.75 20.32 20.64
C SER A 53 -11.22 20.64 20.45
N ASP A 54 -11.52 21.87 20.00
CA ASP A 54 -12.87 22.19 19.52
C ASP A 54 -13.24 21.31 18.30
N ALA A 55 -14.54 21.19 18.02
CA ALA A 55 -15.03 20.26 17.01
C ALA A 55 -14.43 20.49 15.60
N ALA A 56 -14.17 21.74 15.22
CA ALA A 56 -13.59 22.05 13.91
C ALA A 56 -12.11 21.67 13.88
N THR A 57 -11.35 22.06 14.91
CA THR A 57 -9.92 21.73 15.02
C THR A 57 -9.69 20.22 15.11
N ALA A 58 -10.50 19.49 15.89
CA ALA A 58 -10.39 18.03 16.00
C ALA A 58 -10.61 17.33 14.64
N THR A 59 -11.55 17.85 13.84
CA THR A 59 -11.79 17.35 12.48
C THR A 59 -10.60 17.63 11.57
N LEU A 60 -10.04 18.84 11.63
CA LEU A 60 -8.85 19.20 10.86
C LEU A 60 -7.62 18.37 11.24
N GLN A 61 -7.38 18.15 12.53
CA GLN A 61 -6.29 17.30 13.01
C GLN A 61 -6.45 15.86 12.55
N SER A 62 -7.67 15.31 12.62
CA SER A 62 -7.97 13.98 12.12
C SER A 62 -7.73 13.87 10.61
N LEU A 63 -8.21 14.83 9.81
CA LEU A 63 -7.93 14.88 8.37
C LEU A 63 -6.44 15.10 8.06
N ALA A 64 -5.70 15.80 8.93
CA ALA A 64 -4.26 15.95 8.78
C ALA A 64 -3.55 14.59 8.94
N THR A 65 -4.01 13.71 9.84
CA THR A 65 -3.46 12.34 9.91
C THR A 65 -3.71 11.57 8.61
N PHE A 66 -4.88 11.76 7.98
CA PHE A 66 -5.15 11.17 6.67
C PHE A 66 -4.22 11.72 5.59
N ALA A 67 -3.97 13.04 5.62
CA ALA A 67 -3.07 13.72 4.69
C ALA A 67 -1.62 13.20 4.77
N LEU A 68 -1.15 12.75 5.93
CA LEU A 68 0.20 12.19 6.10
C LEU A 68 0.49 11.04 5.14
N ALA A 69 -0.51 10.21 4.82
CA ALA A 69 -0.34 9.11 3.88
C ALA A 69 0.09 9.58 2.47
N PHE A 70 -0.34 10.77 2.05
CA PHE A 70 0.04 11.33 0.74
C PHE A 70 1.49 11.77 0.69
N PHE A 71 2.08 12.18 1.81
CA PHE A 71 3.51 12.47 1.92
C PHE A 71 4.33 11.18 2.05
N ALA A 72 3.80 10.20 2.77
CA ALA A 72 4.44 8.90 2.93
C ALA A 72 4.54 8.15 1.60
N ARG A 73 3.55 8.26 0.71
CA ARG A 73 3.52 7.55 -0.58
C ARG A 73 4.75 7.79 -1.47
N PRO A 74 5.13 9.04 -1.81
CA PRO A 74 6.36 9.31 -2.57
C PRO A 74 7.63 8.75 -1.89
N LEU A 75 7.70 8.85 -0.55
CA LEU A 75 8.82 8.35 0.23
C LEU A 75 8.88 6.81 0.17
N GLY A 76 7.73 6.15 0.30
CA GLY A 76 7.59 4.71 0.15
C GLY A 76 7.97 4.24 -1.25
N ALA A 77 7.51 4.94 -2.28
CA ALA A 77 7.87 4.63 -3.67
C ALA A 77 9.38 4.74 -3.90
N ALA A 78 10.04 5.79 -3.39
CA ALA A 78 11.48 5.93 -3.48
C ALA A 78 12.22 4.83 -2.71
N LEU A 79 11.81 4.56 -1.47
CA LEU A 79 12.42 3.57 -0.58
C LEU A 79 12.30 2.15 -1.14
N PHE A 80 11.07 1.69 -1.36
CA PHE A 80 10.80 0.36 -1.86
C PHE A 80 11.18 0.23 -3.34
N GLY A 81 11.12 1.28 -4.15
CA GLY A 81 11.67 1.23 -5.52
C GLY A 81 13.17 0.90 -5.51
N HIS A 82 13.94 1.64 -4.71
CA HIS A 82 15.39 1.44 -4.57
C HIS A 82 15.75 0.03 -4.06
N PHE A 83 15.07 -0.44 -3.00
CA PHE A 83 15.29 -1.80 -2.50
C PHE A 83 14.77 -2.87 -3.47
N GLY A 84 13.72 -2.57 -4.23
CA GLY A 84 13.19 -3.43 -5.29
C GLY A 84 14.22 -3.74 -6.35
N ASP A 85 14.99 -2.73 -6.76
CA ASP A 85 16.02 -2.88 -7.78
C ASP A 85 17.31 -3.52 -7.25
N ARG A 86 17.61 -3.38 -5.93
CA ARG A 86 18.84 -3.94 -5.31
C ARG A 86 18.68 -5.33 -4.71
N VAL A 87 17.60 -5.57 -3.97
CA VAL A 87 17.35 -6.78 -3.18
C VAL A 87 16.38 -7.73 -3.90
N GLY A 88 15.60 -7.19 -4.83
CA GLY A 88 14.68 -7.95 -5.68
C GLY A 88 13.23 -7.54 -5.49
N ARG A 89 12.49 -7.47 -6.61
CA ARG A 89 11.11 -6.96 -6.66
C ARG A 89 10.14 -7.73 -5.76
N LYS A 90 10.21 -9.06 -5.76
CA LYS A 90 9.28 -9.90 -4.98
C LYS A 90 9.43 -9.71 -3.47
N ALA A 91 10.66 -9.74 -2.95
CA ALA A 91 10.91 -9.60 -1.51
C ALA A 91 10.49 -8.22 -1.00
N THR A 92 10.79 -7.19 -1.80
CA THR A 92 10.44 -5.81 -1.51
C THR A 92 8.92 -5.59 -1.52
N LEU A 93 8.20 -6.16 -2.50
CA LEU A 93 6.73 -6.11 -2.53
C LEU A 93 6.11 -6.73 -1.28
N VAL A 94 6.63 -7.88 -0.83
CA VAL A 94 6.17 -8.51 0.41
C VAL A 94 6.44 -7.62 1.62
N ALA A 95 7.62 -6.99 1.70
CA ALA A 95 7.93 -6.05 2.80
C ALA A 95 7.00 -4.83 2.81
N ALA A 96 6.68 -4.28 1.63
CA ALA A 96 5.75 -3.17 1.47
C ALA A 96 4.33 -3.55 1.95
N LEU A 97 3.83 -4.72 1.51
CA LEU A 97 2.53 -5.27 1.93
C LEU A 97 2.47 -5.54 3.45
N LEU A 98 3.54 -6.11 4.03
CA LEU A 98 3.62 -6.35 5.47
C LEU A 98 3.64 -5.03 6.26
N THR A 99 4.37 -4.03 5.79
CA THR A 99 4.40 -2.70 6.42
C THR A 99 3.01 -2.09 6.45
N MET A 100 2.28 -2.16 5.34
CA MET A 100 0.90 -1.68 5.25
C MET A 100 -0.04 -2.47 6.17
N GLY A 101 -0.06 -3.80 6.06
CA GLY A 101 -0.98 -4.65 6.82
C GLY A 101 -0.76 -4.59 8.33
N LEU A 102 0.49 -4.59 8.79
CA LEU A 102 0.80 -4.43 10.21
C LEU A 102 0.36 -3.06 10.74
N SER A 103 0.52 -2.01 9.93
CA SER A 103 0.07 -0.67 10.30
C SER A 103 -1.46 -0.59 10.39
N THR A 104 -2.20 -1.21 9.45
CA THR A 104 -3.67 -1.31 9.52
C THR A 104 -4.12 -1.99 10.80
N VAL A 105 -3.53 -3.16 11.12
CA VAL A 105 -3.88 -3.90 12.35
C VAL A 105 -3.54 -3.07 13.59
N ALA A 106 -2.38 -2.43 13.61
CA ALA A 106 -1.97 -1.59 14.73
C ALA A 106 -2.93 -0.41 14.95
N ILE A 107 -3.44 0.23 13.89
CA ILE A 107 -4.47 1.29 13.99
C ILE A 107 -5.75 0.73 14.62
N GLY A 108 -6.19 -0.46 14.21
CA GLY A 108 -7.39 -1.09 14.78
C GLY A 108 -7.25 -1.46 16.26
N LEU A 109 -6.02 -1.66 16.74
CA LEU A 109 -5.70 -2.01 18.13
C LEU A 109 -5.34 -0.79 18.99
N LEU A 110 -5.34 0.42 18.42
CA LEU A 110 -4.93 1.61 19.16
C LEU A 110 -5.88 1.91 20.33
N PRO A 111 -5.35 2.11 21.55
CA PRO A 111 -6.13 2.68 22.63
C PRO A 111 -6.43 4.17 22.34
N THR A 112 -7.51 4.67 22.92
CA THR A 112 -8.00 6.04 22.69
C THR A 112 -7.21 7.07 23.50
N TYR A 113 -7.44 8.36 23.21
CA TYR A 113 -6.85 9.48 23.96
C TYR A 113 -7.16 9.39 25.46
N VAL A 114 -8.35 8.92 25.83
CA VAL A 114 -8.74 8.74 27.25
C VAL A 114 -7.82 7.74 27.97
N SER A 115 -7.27 6.75 27.26
CA SER A 115 -6.47 5.68 27.85
C SER A 115 -4.98 6.04 27.93
N ILE A 116 -4.41 6.67 26.89
CA ILE A 116 -2.96 6.92 26.80
C ILE A 116 -2.59 8.37 26.45
N GLY A 117 -3.56 9.29 26.47
CA GLY A 117 -3.35 10.71 26.18
C GLY A 117 -2.85 10.98 24.77
N ILE A 118 -1.97 11.97 24.65
CA ILE A 118 -1.38 12.44 23.38
C ILE A 118 -0.62 11.35 22.60
N ALA A 119 -0.21 10.26 23.25
CA ALA A 119 0.41 9.14 22.56
C ALA A 119 -0.55 8.47 21.55
N ALA A 120 -1.86 8.48 21.80
CA ALA A 120 -2.86 7.89 20.90
C ALA A 120 -2.85 8.53 19.49
N PRO A 121 -3.04 9.86 19.33
CA PRO A 121 -2.97 10.50 18.01
C PRO A 121 -1.57 10.44 17.37
N ILE A 122 -0.50 10.43 18.17
CA ILE A 122 0.88 10.29 17.64
C ILE A 122 1.07 8.90 17.02
N LEU A 123 0.67 7.84 17.72
CA LEU A 123 0.77 6.48 17.19
C LEU A 123 -0.15 6.28 15.98
N LEU A 124 -1.36 6.86 15.99
CA LEU A 124 -2.25 6.90 14.84
C LEU A 124 -1.55 7.50 13.62
N ALA A 125 -0.90 8.66 13.79
CA ALA A 125 -0.15 9.33 12.73
C ALA A 125 1.03 8.48 12.23
N ILE A 126 1.78 7.83 13.12
CA ILE A 126 2.91 6.96 12.77
C ILE A 126 2.44 5.77 11.95
N PHE A 127 1.40 5.07 12.41
CA PHE A 127 0.88 3.91 11.68
C PHE A 127 0.25 4.33 10.36
N ARG A 128 -0.43 5.47 10.30
CA ARG A 128 -0.96 5.99 9.04
C ARG A 128 0.14 6.34 8.04
N PHE A 129 1.25 6.90 8.52
CA PHE A 129 2.43 7.12 7.72
C PHE A 129 3.01 5.78 7.22
N GLY A 130 3.10 4.78 8.09
CA GLY A 130 3.52 3.41 7.74
C GLY A 130 2.66 2.77 6.64
N GLN A 131 1.33 2.90 6.72
CA GLN A 131 0.42 2.47 5.65
C GLN A 131 0.74 3.15 4.33
N GLY A 132 0.93 4.48 4.35
CA GLY A 132 1.25 5.25 3.15
C GLY A 132 2.61 4.88 2.53
N LEU A 133 3.61 4.56 3.36
CA LEU A 133 4.91 4.05 2.89
C LEU A 133 4.76 2.70 2.17
N GLY A 134 4.08 1.74 2.79
CA GLY A 134 3.88 0.41 2.21
C GLY A 134 3.14 0.50 0.87
N LEU A 135 2.11 1.32 0.82
CA LEU A 135 1.31 1.57 -0.38
C LEU A 135 2.11 2.22 -1.51
N GLY A 136 2.97 3.19 -1.18
CA GLY A 136 3.88 3.80 -2.17
C GLY A 136 4.81 2.80 -2.86
N GLY A 137 5.27 1.78 -2.12
CA GLY A 137 6.10 0.71 -2.67
C GLY A 137 5.34 -0.35 -3.49
N GLU A 138 4.10 -0.63 -3.09
CA GLU A 138 3.24 -1.65 -3.68
C GLU A 138 2.79 -1.27 -5.09
N TRP A 139 2.27 -0.05 -5.27
CA TRP A 139 1.73 0.43 -6.55
C TRP A 139 2.76 0.42 -7.68
N GLY A 140 3.96 0.95 -7.43
CA GLY A 140 5.04 0.97 -8.42
C GLY A 140 5.56 -0.43 -8.73
N GLY A 141 5.70 -1.28 -7.71
CA GLY A 141 6.16 -2.66 -7.85
C GLY A 141 5.18 -3.56 -8.61
N ALA A 142 3.87 -3.44 -8.34
CA ALA A 142 2.83 -4.23 -8.98
C ALA A 142 2.70 -3.91 -10.48
N ILE A 143 2.74 -2.63 -10.85
CA ILE A 143 2.70 -2.19 -12.26
C ILE A 143 3.95 -2.67 -13.00
N LEU A 144 5.14 -2.53 -12.41
CA LEU A 144 6.38 -3.01 -13.01
C LEU A 144 6.36 -4.52 -13.18
N LEU A 145 5.97 -5.28 -12.15
CA LEU A 145 5.89 -6.74 -12.23
C LEU A 145 4.86 -7.19 -13.29
N ALA A 146 3.70 -6.54 -13.37
CA ALA A 146 2.67 -6.87 -14.35
C ALA A 146 3.14 -6.58 -15.79
N THR A 147 3.83 -5.46 -16.00
CA THR A 147 4.33 -5.05 -17.32
C THR A 147 5.57 -5.83 -17.76
N GLU A 148 6.45 -6.22 -16.83
CA GLU A 148 7.62 -7.08 -17.07
C GLU A 148 7.22 -8.51 -17.43
N ASN A 149 6.14 -9.03 -16.84
CA ASN A 149 5.60 -10.37 -17.13
C ASN A 149 4.61 -10.38 -18.31
N ALA A 150 4.37 -9.26 -18.97
CA ALA A 150 3.40 -9.16 -20.06
C ALA A 150 3.96 -9.71 -21.39
N PRO A 151 3.13 -10.40 -22.20
CA PRO A 151 3.49 -10.79 -23.56
C PRO A 151 3.87 -9.58 -24.44
N PRO A 152 4.70 -9.77 -25.49
CA PRO A 152 5.02 -8.69 -26.44
C PRO A 152 3.76 -8.00 -26.97
N GLY A 153 3.74 -6.66 -26.94
CA GLY A 153 2.60 -5.85 -27.37
C GLY A 153 1.43 -5.73 -26.38
N LYS A 154 1.46 -6.41 -25.22
CA LYS A 154 0.36 -6.39 -24.23
C LYS A 154 0.68 -5.67 -22.92
N ARG A 155 1.83 -4.97 -22.84
CA ARG A 155 2.29 -4.26 -21.63
C ARG A 155 1.26 -3.27 -21.09
N ALA A 156 0.67 -2.45 -21.95
CA ALA A 156 -0.36 -1.48 -21.55
C ALA A 156 -1.60 -2.15 -20.94
N TRP A 157 -2.05 -3.26 -21.54
CA TRP A 157 -3.20 -4.04 -21.05
C TRP A 157 -2.94 -4.63 -19.66
N TYR A 158 -1.74 -5.16 -19.43
CA TYR A 158 -1.36 -5.73 -18.14
C TYR A 158 -1.12 -4.66 -17.07
N GLY A 159 -0.59 -3.49 -17.46
CA GLY A 159 -0.40 -2.35 -16.56
C GLY A 159 -1.70 -1.66 -16.11
N MET A 160 -2.81 -1.86 -16.83
CA MET A 160 -4.13 -1.34 -16.44
C MET A 160 -4.82 -2.18 -15.34
N PHE A 161 -4.52 -3.47 -15.24
CA PHE A 161 -5.21 -4.37 -14.29
C PHE A 161 -5.10 -3.95 -12.82
N PRO A 162 -3.93 -3.49 -12.33
CA PRO A 162 -3.83 -2.94 -10.97
C PRO A 162 -4.75 -1.72 -10.74
N GLN A 163 -5.09 -0.94 -11.77
CA GLN A 163 -5.99 0.22 -11.62
C GLN A 163 -7.48 -0.14 -11.59
N LEU A 164 -7.85 -1.37 -11.95
CA LEU A 164 -9.25 -1.84 -11.94
C LEU A 164 -9.70 -2.35 -10.57
N GLY A 165 -8.75 -2.59 -9.66
CA GLY A 165 -9.01 -3.05 -8.30
C GLY A 165 -9.37 -1.91 -7.36
#